data_AF-A0AAW0FSA2-F1
#
_entry.id   AF-A0AAW0FSA2-F1
#
_cell.length_a   1.000
_cell.length_b   1.000
_cell.length_c   1.000
_cell.angle_alpha   90.00
_cell.angle_beta   90.00
_cell.angle_gamma   90.00
#
_symmetry.space_group_name_H-M   'P 1'
#
loop_
_entity.id
_entity.type
_entity.pdbx_description
1 polymer ?
#
loop_
_entity_poly.entity_id
_entity_poly.type
_entity_poly.pdbx_seq_one_letter_code
_entity_poly.pdbx_strand_id
1 'polypeptide(L)'
;MAKAEDAHEKYEFDWFLIPSKIYKIVTANFQSENDQKSKKSKAANDAVVEQSDYFHYEDIVLEENAKFHQSFDYNVKQDTDSRRVFTEYGIDPQLSLILIDKDSLAKSIPQMEEKFPPF
;
A
#
# COMPACT_ATOMS: atom_id res chain seq x y z
N MET A 1 -27.15 6.17 6.49
CA MET A 1 -27.33 5.17 5.42
C MET A 1 -28.79 4.78 5.41
N ALA A 2 -29.53 5.15 4.37
CA ALA A 2 -30.95 4.82 4.26
C ALA A 2 -31.11 3.30 4.20
N LYS A 3 -31.97 2.73 5.06
CA LYS A 3 -32.28 1.30 5.06
C LYS A 3 -33.04 0.98 3.77
N ALA A 4 -32.39 0.26 2.86
CA ALA A 4 -33.05 -0.29 1.69
C ALA A 4 -33.86 -1.52 2.12
N GLU A 5 -35.18 -1.39 2.15
CA GLU A 5 -36.11 -2.44 2.58
C GLU A 5 -36.19 -3.65 1.61
N ASP A 6 -35.51 -3.58 0.45
CA ASP A 6 -35.41 -4.64 -0.58
C ASP A 6 -33.99 -5.22 -0.76
N ALA A 7 -33.11 -5.08 0.24
CA ALA A 7 -31.65 -5.23 0.05
C ALA A 7 -31.13 -6.65 -0.23
N HIS A 8 -31.88 -7.72 0.05
CA HIS A 8 -31.28 -9.07 0.04
C HIS A 8 -31.06 -9.63 -1.37
N GLU A 9 -31.93 -9.36 -2.34
CA GLU A 9 -31.83 -9.95 -3.68
C GLU A 9 -31.00 -9.11 -4.68
N LYS A 10 -30.87 -7.80 -4.46
CA LYS A 10 -30.25 -6.89 -5.44
C LYS A 10 -28.76 -6.62 -5.25
N TYR A 11 -28.18 -7.06 -4.14
CA TYR A 11 -26.78 -6.76 -3.77
C TYR A 11 -25.96 -8.01 -3.47
N GLU A 12 -26.31 -9.15 -4.09
CA GLU A 12 -25.45 -10.32 -4.12
C GLU A 12 -24.38 -10.13 -5.21
N PHE A 13 -23.28 -9.48 -4.84
CA PHE A 13 -22.12 -9.37 -5.72
C PHE A 13 -21.23 -10.59 -5.56
N ASP A 14 -20.83 -11.20 -6.68
CA ASP A 14 -19.85 -12.30 -6.68
C ASP A 14 -18.41 -11.79 -6.48
N TRP A 15 -18.14 -10.55 -6.90
CA TRP A 15 -16.81 -9.94 -6.91
C TRP A 15 -16.82 -8.57 -6.26
N PHE A 16 -15.78 -8.29 -5.50
CA PHE A 16 -15.55 -7.03 -4.80
C PHE A 16 -14.19 -6.48 -5.24
N LEU A 17 -14.19 -5.21 -5.66
CA LEU A 17 -12.97 -4.48 -5.95
C LEU A 17 -12.74 -3.47 -4.82
N ILE A 18 -11.64 -3.64 -4.08
CA ILE A 18 -11.29 -2.84 -2.92
C ILE A 18 -10.09 -1.96 -3.32
N PRO A 19 -10.31 -0.65 -3.51
CA PRO A 19 -9.21 0.30 -3.63
C PRO A 19 -8.69 0.66 -2.25
N SER A 20 -7.41 0.39 -2.00
CA SER A 20 -6.73 0.81 -0.78
C SER A 20 -5.46 1.60 -1.10
N LYS A 21 -4.95 2.28 -0.08
CA LYS A 21 -3.73 3.06 -0.16
C LYS A 21 -2.61 2.26 0.49
N ILE A 22 -1.46 2.24 -0.17
CA ILE A 22 -0.19 1.77 0.40
C ILE A 22 0.85 2.88 0.25
N TYR A 23 1.99 2.77 0.91
CA TYR A 23 3.08 3.72 0.70
C TYR A 23 4.41 3.01 0.62
N LYS A 24 5.31 3.58 -0.18
CA LYS A 24 6.71 3.18 -0.23
C LYS A 24 7.53 4.09 0.67
N ILE A 25 8.37 3.47 1.48
CA ILE A 25 9.41 4.16 2.23
C ILE A 25 10.60 4.32 1.29
N VAL A 26 10.90 5.56 0.93
CA VAL A 26 12.02 5.90 0.04
C VAL A 26 13.11 6.55 0.89
N THR A 27 14.32 5.98 0.88
CA THR A 27 15.46 6.59 1.56
C THR A 27 15.88 7.86 0.83
N ALA A 28 16.16 8.93 1.59
CA ALA A 28 16.58 10.18 1.00
C ALA A 28 17.92 10.01 0.28
N ASN A 29 17.97 10.29 -1.03
CA ASN A 29 19.22 10.41 -1.76
C ASN A 29 19.96 11.65 -1.27
N PHE A 30 20.77 11.50 -0.22
CA PHE A 30 21.81 12.47 0.16
C PHE A 30 22.92 12.47 -0.89
N GLN A 31 22.64 12.98 -2.09
CA GLN A 31 23.72 13.47 -2.94
C GLN A 31 24.22 14.77 -2.30
N SER A 32 25.21 14.62 -1.44
CA SER A 32 26.06 15.71 -0.97
C SER A 32 26.56 16.45 -2.20
N GLU A 33 26.28 17.76 -2.31
CA GLU A 33 26.89 18.64 -3.32
C GLU A 33 28.40 18.85 -3.05
N ASN A 34 29.14 17.77 -2.83
CA ASN A 34 30.59 17.78 -2.66
C ASN A 34 31.31 16.78 -3.58
N ASP A 35 30.57 15.97 -4.35
CA ASP A 35 31.14 14.95 -5.26
C ASP A 35 31.50 15.46 -6.65
N GLN A 36 31.84 16.75 -6.81
CA GLN A 36 32.46 17.22 -8.05
C GLN A 36 33.95 16.92 -8.16
N LYS A 37 34.63 16.36 -7.13
CA LYS A 37 36.07 16.10 -7.23
C LYS A 37 36.57 14.89 -6.44
N SER A 38 36.28 13.65 -6.87
CA SER A 38 37.31 12.59 -6.91
C SER A 38 36.82 11.25 -7.46
N LYS A 39 37.47 10.82 -8.55
CA LYS A 39 37.93 9.46 -8.88
C LYS A 39 37.12 8.24 -8.39
N LYS A 40 36.51 7.58 -9.38
CA LYS A 40 36.59 6.14 -9.74
C LYS A 40 36.31 5.09 -8.64
N SER A 41 35.28 4.29 -8.95
CA SER A 41 35.03 2.90 -8.55
C SER A 41 34.71 2.61 -7.09
N LYS A 42 33.41 2.66 -6.77
CA LYS A 42 32.58 1.52 -6.35
C LYS A 42 31.17 2.10 -6.18
N ALA A 43 30.36 2.04 -7.24
CA ALA A 43 28.92 2.25 -7.07
C ALA A 43 28.44 1.06 -6.26
N ALA A 44 28.38 1.26 -4.94
CA ALA A 44 27.84 0.32 -4.00
C ALA A 44 26.42 0.00 -4.45
N ASN A 45 26.13 -1.29 -4.53
CA ASN A 45 24.79 -1.86 -4.52
C ASN A 45 24.10 -1.53 -3.18
N ASP A 46 23.96 -0.26 -2.83
CA ASP A 46 22.89 0.13 -1.91
C ASP A 46 21.63 0.18 -2.76
N ALA A 47 21.10 -1.02 -3.01
CA ALA A 47 19.74 -1.17 -3.47
C ALA A 47 18.89 -0.38 -2.46
N VAL A 48 18.32 0.72 -2.92
CA VAL A 48 17.25 1.43 -2.23
C VAL A 48 16.24 0.35 -1.87
N VAL A 49 16.19 -0.01 -0.58
CA VAL A 49 15.22 -0.98 -0.09
C VAL A 49 13.90 -0.24 -0.09
N GLU A 50 13.24 -0.20 -1.24
CA GLU A 50 11.87 0.29 -1.40
C GLU A 50 10.95 -0.67 -0.65
N GLN A 51 10.87 -0.52 0.67
CA GLN A 51 9.93 -1.27 1.48
C GLN A 51 8.55 -0.61 1.33
N SER A 52 7.62 -1.36 0.75
CA SER A 52 6.21 -0.96 0.71
C SER A 52 5.53 -1.37 2.01
N ASP A 53 4.71 -0.49 2.56
CA ASP A 53 3.97 -0.68 3.80
C ASP A 53 2.51 -0.24 3.62
N TYR A 54 1.64 -0.72 4.50
CA TYR A 54 0.18 -0.60 4.38
C TYR A 54 -0.35 0.52 5.27
N PHE A 55 -1.33 1.27 4.78
CA PHE A 55 -2.10 2.18 5.64
C PHE A 55 -3.10 1.41 6.51
N HIS A 56 -3.66 0.33 5.96
CA HIS A 56 -4.64 -0.54 6.59
C HIS A 56 -4.01 -1.93 6.68
N TYR A 57 -3.62 -2.35 7.89
CA TYR A 57 -2.97 -3.66 8.06
C TYR A 57 -3.93 -4.83 7.79
N GLU A 58 -5.24 -4.58 7.84
CA GLU A 58 -6.28 -5.50 7.41
C GLU A 58 -6.15 -5.89 5.92
N ASP A 59 -5.58 -5.01 5.09
CA ASP A 59 -5.35 -5.29 3.67
C ASP A 59 -4.40 -6.47 3.46
N ILE A 60 -3.51 -6.78 4.41
CA ILE A 60 -2.62 -7.95 4.33
C ILE A 60 -3.45 -9.23 4.21
N VAL A 61 -4.51 -9.35 5.00
CA VAL A 61 -5.40 -10.52 4.99
C VAL A 61 -6.26 -10.53 3.73
N LEU A 62 -6.67 -9.35 3.25
CA LEU A 62 -7.43 -9.23 2.01
C LEU A 62 -6.59 -9.62 0.79
N GLU A 63 -5.33 -9.19 0.72
CA GLU A 63 -4.40 -9.55 -0.36
C GLU A 63 -4.08 -11.06 -0.35
N GLU A 64 -3.91 -11.68 0.83
CA GLU A 64 -3.68 -13.12 0.97
C GLU A 64 -4.84 -13.98 0.42
N ASN A 65 -6.07 -13.50 0.53
CA ASN A 65 -7.28 -14.20 0.07
C ASN A 65 -7.80 -13.68 -1.29
N ALA A 66 -7.19 -12.65 -1.85
CA ALA A 66 -7.61 -12.06 -3.10
C ALA A 66 -7.24 -12.95 -4.29
N LYS A 67 -8.04 -12.86 -5.35
CA LYS A 67 -7.72 -13.53 -6.61
C LYS A 67 -6.66 -12.74 -7.39
N PHE A 68 -6.74 -11.41 -7.34
CA PHE A 68 -5.78 -10.52 -7.96
C PHE A 68 -5.57 -9.31 -7.06
N HIS A 69 -4.33 -8.88 -6.91
CA HIS A 69 -3.98 -7.61 -6.29
C HIS A 69 -2.86 -6.97 -7.12
N GLN A 70 -2.91 -5.66 -7.30
CA GLN A 70 -1.88 -4.92 -8.03
C GLN A 70 -1.76 -3.50 -7.50
N SER A 71 -0.51 -3.06 -7.35
CA SER A 71 -0.19 -1.68 -6.97
C SER A 71 0.06 -0.81 -8.20
N PHE A 72 -0.42 0.43 -8.13
CA PHE A 72 -0.32 1.43 -9.18
C PHE A 72 0.25 2.73 -8.62
N ASP A 73 1.15 3.35 -9.39
CA ASP A 73 1.66 4.68 -9.09
C ASP A 73 0.62 5.75 -9.43
N TYR A 74 0.52 6.80 -8.60
CA TYR A 74 -0.31 7.94 -8.94
C TYR A 74 0.32 8.77 -10.07
N ASN A 75 -0.52 9.20 -11.02
CA ASN A 75 -0.09 10.07 -12.11
C ASN A 75 0.40 11.45 -11.61
N VAL A 76 -0.18 11.93 -10.51
CA VAL A 76 0.26 13.16 -9.84
C VAL A 76 1.28 12.75 -8.79
N LYS A 77 2.56 12.87 -9.14
CA LYS A 77 3.65 12.66 -8.20
C LYS A 77 3.67 13.82 -7.21
N GLN A 78 3.44 13.51 -5.95
CA GLN A 78 3.68 14.45 -4.87
C GLN A 78 5.18 14.43 -4.57
N ASP A 79 5.83 15.60 -4.44
CA ASP A 79 7.26 15.64 -4.12
C ASP A 79 7.50 14.94 -2.77
N THR A 80 8.09 13.75 -2.83
CA THR A 80 8.43 12.89 -1.70
C THR A 80 9.67 13.39 -0.95
N ASP A 81 9.72 14.69 -0.67
CA ASP A 81 10.90 15.32 -0.07
C ASP A 81 10.84 15.18 1.46
N SER A 82 11.73 14.34 2.00
CA SER A 82 11.96 14.19 3.45
C SER A 82 12.35 15.51 4.11
N ARG A 83 12.73 16.57 3.37
CA ARG A 83 12.99 17.90 3.96
C ARG A 83 11.73 18.58 4.50
N ARG A 84 10.52 18.13 4.12
CA ARG A 84 9.25 18.68 4.64
C ARG A 84 8.73 17.95 5.88
N VAL A 85 9.35 16.83 6.28
CA VAL A 85 8.94 15.99 7.41
C VAL A 85 10.17 15.71 8.27
N PHE A 86 10.09 15.66 9.60
CA PHE A 86 11.27 15.44 10.47
C PHE A 86 11.83 14.01 10.41
N THR A 87 11.55 13.25 9.35
CA THR A 87 11.92 11.84 9.17
C THR A 87 13.03 11.71 8.13
N GLU A 88 13.96 10.78 8.35
CA GLU A 88 15.08 10.52 7.43
C GLU A 88 14.65 9.86 6.09
N TYR A 89 13.37 9.50 5.97
CA TYR A 89 12.76 8.85 4.82
C TYR A 89 11.58 9.67 4.26
N GLY A 90 11.38 9.57 2.95
CA GLY A 90 10.20 10.05 2.25
C GLY A 90 9.13 8.95 2.17
N ILE A 91 7.86 9.36 2.13
CA ILE A 91 6.71 8.46 2.00
C ILE A 91 6.06 8.72 0.64
N ASP A 92 6.14 7.76 -0.29
CA ASP A 92 5.52 7.86 -1.61
C ASP A 92 4.23 7.03 -1.66
N PRO A 93 3.05 7.65 -1.75
CA PRO A 93 1.79 6.90 -1.75
C PRO A 93 1.61 6.14 -3.08
N GLN A 94 1.04 4.94 -3.00
CA GLN A 94 0.57 4.15 -4.14
C GLN A 94 -0.87 3.67 -3.91
N LEU A 95 -1.55 3.32 -5.01
CA LEU A 95 -2.88 2.73 -4.98
C LEU A 95 -2.75 1.21 -5.06
N SER A 96 -3.24 0.46 -4.06
CA SER A 96 -3.45 -0.99 -4.17
C SER A 96 -4.88 -1.26 -4.60
N LEU A 97 -5.05 -2.09 -5.63
CA LEU A 97 -6.36 -2.58 -6.08
C LEU A 97 -6.45 -4.08 -5.84
N ILE A 98 -7.41 -4.47 -5.01
CA ILE A 98 -7.59 -5.85 -4.57
C ILE A 98 -8.93 -6.36 -5.11
N LEU A 99 -8.89 -7.42 -5.91
CA LEU A 99 -10.07 -8.09 -6.46
C LEU A 99 -10.28 -9.42 -5.73
N ILE A 100 -11.38 -9.51 -5.00
CA ILE A 100 -11.73 -10.65 -4.15
C ILE A 100 -13.16 -11.12 -4.44
N ASP A 101 -13.40 -12.43 -4.36
CA ASP A 101 -14.73 -13.01 -4.50
C ASP A 101 -15.48 -13.02 -3.16
N LYS A 102 -16.82 -13.13 -3.22
CA LYS A 102 -17.70 -13.14 -2.04
C LYS A 102 -17.28 -14.17 -0.98
N ASP A 103 -16.95 -15.38 -1.41
CA ASP A 103 -16.61 -16.47 -0.50
C ASP A 103 -15.27 -16.24 0.20
N SER A 104 -14.26 -15.75 -0.53
CA SER A 104 -12.96 -15.40 0.06
C SER A 104 -13.04 -14.16 0.96
N LEU A 105 -13.87 -13.18 0.60
CA LEU A 105 -14.11 -12.01 1.45
C LEU A 105 -14.76 -12.44 2.78
N ALA A 106 -15.77 -13.32 2.73
CA ALA A 106 -16.42 -13.86 3.92
C ALA A 106 -15.44 -14.65 4.81
N LYS A 107 -14.45 -15.34 4.23
CA LYS A 107 -13.37 -16.02 4.97
C LYS A 107 -12.33 -15.07 5.55
N SER A 108 -12.11 -13.92 4.90
CA SER A 108 -11.12 -12.93 5.35
C SER A 108 -11.56 -12.24 6.64
N ILE A 109 -12.87 -12.01 6.84
CA ILE A 109 -13.41 -11.34 8.04
C ILE A 109 -12.97 -12.00 9.36
N PRO A 110 -13.20 -13.31 9.59
CA PRO A 110 -12.77 -13.95 10.84
C PRO A 110 -11.25 -13.97 10.99
N GLN A 111 -10.48 -14.08 9.89
CA GLN A 111 -9.01 -14.00 9.93
C GLN A 111 -8.52 -12.61 10.34
N MET A 112 -9.21 -11.56 9.88
CA MET A 112 -8.94 -10.18 10.29
C MET A 112 -9.25 -9.98 11.78
N GLU A 113 -10.35 -10.53 12.28
CA GLU A 113 -10.72 -10.45 13.71
C GLU A 113 -9.69 -11.16 14.62
N GLU A 114 -9.17 -12.32 14.19
CA GLU A 114 -8.14 -13.04 14.95
C GLU A 114 -6.80 -12.29 14.97
N LYS A 115 -6.39 -11.72 13.82
CA LYS A 115 -5.10 -11.03 13.67
C LYS A 115 -5.14 -9.61 14.24
N PHE A 116 -6.30 -8.96 14.21
CA PHE A 116 -6.53 -7.58 14.65
C PHE A 116 -7.78 -7.51 15.54
N PRO A 117 -7.70 -8.02 16.78
CA PRO A 117 -8.85 -8.05 17.67
C PRO A 117 -9.31 -6.63 18.03
N PRO A 118 -10.62 -6.35 18.06
CA PRO A 118 -11.14 -5.14 18.68
C PRO A 118 -10.80 -5.20 20.17
N PHE A 119 -10.12 -4.18 20.68
CA PHE A 119 -9.70 -4.06 22.08
C PHE A 119 -10.84 -4.28 23.09
#